data_AF-A0A969DV99-F1
#
_entry.id   AF-A0A969DV99-F1
#
_cell.length_a   1.000
_cell.length_b   1.000
_cell.length_c   1.000
_cell.angle_alpha   90.00
_cell.angle_beta   90.00
_cell.angle_gamma   90.00
#
_symmetry.space_group_name_H-M   'P 1'
#
loop_
_entity.id
_entity.type
_entity.pdbx_description
1 polymer ?
#
loop_
_entity_poly.entity_id
_entity_poly.type
_entity_poly.pdbx_seq_one_letter_code
_entity_poly.pdbx_strand_id
1 'polypeptide(L)'
;MAGKTGTSEEARDLWFVGYIPQMAAGVWLGNDDNYPTSGSSGTAASLWHRVMQEITADMKVEEFPSLPDLNSRKGSIKAEPIQPGSLIEGRPEPPKQEYSGSGQDSGGYYEPEPEPYYEPEPEPYYEPAPEPYYEPAPEASYAPAPEPYNEPAPEPYNEPAPEPYYEPEPYYDPAPAPVAPPPPPPPLPQ
;
A
#
# COMPACT_ATOMS: atom_id res chain seq x y z
N MET A 1 -10.29 1.28 -10.90
CA MET A 1 -9.18 0.88 -10.00
C MET A 1 -8.72 -0.52 -10.38
N ALA A 2 -7.45 -0.84 -10.21
CA ALA A 2 -6.91 -2.19 -10.41
C ALA A 2 -6.06 -2.58 -9.20
N GLY A 3 -5.92 -3.88 -8.91
CA GLY A 3 -5.10 -4.32 -7.78
C GLY A 3 -4.99 -5.84 -7.67
N LYS A 4 -4.12 -6.27 -6.77
CA LYS A 4 -3.81 -7.69 -6.55
C LYS A 4 -3.65 -7.97 -5.06
N THR A 5 -4.20 -9.10 -4.66
CA THR A 5 -3.99 -9.69 -3.33
C THR A 5 -2.66 -10.42 -3.25
N GLY A 6 -2.02 -10.39 -2.08
CA GLY A 6 -0.87 -11.23 -1.74
C GLY A 6 -1.06 -11.84 -0.35
N THR A 7 -0.63 -13.08 -0.16
CA THR A 7 -0.68 -13.78 1.13
C THR A 7 0.64 -14.52 1.29
N SER A 8 1.32 -14.31 2.41
CA SER A 8 2.48 -15.15 2.77
C SER A 8 2.01 -16.52 3.26
N GLU A 9 2.95 -17.45 3.41
CA GLU A 9 2.68 -18.76 4.01
C GLU A 9 2.01 -18.61 5.39
N GLU A 10 1.17 -19.59 5.72
CA GLU A 10 0.42 -19.64 6.98
C GLU A 10 -0.43 -18.38 7.28
N ALA A 11 -0.71 -17.54 6.26
CA ALA A 11 -1.43 -16.28 6.41
C ALA A 11 -0.79 -15.32 7.44
N ARG A 12 0.54 -15.32 7.55
CA ARG A 12 1.28 -14.37 8.41
C ARG A 12 1.10 -12.94 7.94
N ASP A 13 1.27 -12.72 6.64
CA ASP A 13 1.07 -11.42 5.99
C ASP A 13 -0.12 -11.43 5.03
N LEU A 14 -0.95 -10.40 5.14
CA LEU A 14 -2.09 -10.16 4.28
C LEU A 14 -1.88 -8.84 3.54
N TRP A 15 -1.66 -8.92 2.23
CA TRP A 15 -1.36 -7.77 1.38
C TRP A 15 -2.49 -7.48 0.40
N PHE A 16 -2.70 -6.19 0.14
CA PHE A 16 -3.33 -5.72 -1.08
C PHE A 16 -2.57 -4.53 -1.63
N VAL A 17 -2.20 -4.60 -2.91
CA VAL A 17 -1.59 -3.48 -3.63
C VAL A 17 -2.48 -3.14 -4.81
N GLY A 18 -2.86 -1.88 -4.92
CA GLY A 18 -3.75 -1.38 -5.96
C GLY A 18 -3.38 0.01 -6.44
N TYR A 19 -3.96 0.41 -7.56
CA TYR A 19 -3.69 1.69 -8.18
C TYR A 19 -4.87 2.23 -9.01
N ILE A 20 -4.81 3.53 -9.22
CA ILE A 20 -5.57 4.34 -10.17
C ILE A 20 -4.57 5.08 -11.07
N PRO A 21 -4.99 5.71 -12.18
CA PRO A 21 -4.06 6.45 -13.04
C PRO A 21 -3.18 7.48 -12.29
N GLN A 22 -3.72 8.07 -11.23
CA GLN A 22 -3.07 9.15 -10.48
C GLN A 22 -2.16 8.67 -9.34
N MET A 23 -2.34 7.45 -8.83
CA MET A 23 -1.56 6.95 -7.69
C MET A 23 -1.61 5.42 -7.52
N ALA A 24 -0.62 4.89 -6.81
CA ALA A 24 -0.60 3.53 -6.29
C ALA A 24 -0.54 3.54 -4.76
N ALA A 25 -1.18 2.56 -4.13
CA ALA A 25 -1.19 2.40 -2.68
C ALA A 25 -1.17 0.91 -2.31
N GLY A 26 -0.53 0.58 -1.19
CA GLY A 26 -0.49 -0.76 -0.62
C GLY A 26 -0.97 -0.77 0.82
N VAL A 27 -1.68 -1.83 1.20
CA VAL A 27 -2.06 -2.12 2.58
C VAL A 27 -1.49 -3.48 2.96
N TRP A 28 -0.85 -3.51 4.13
CA TRP A 28 -0.39 -4.72 4.80
C TRP A 28 -1.09 -4.86 6.14
N LEU A 29 -1.49 -6.08 6.45
CA LEU A 29 -1.92 -6.50 7.78
C LEU A 29 -1.09 -7.72 8.17
N GLY A 30 -0.45 -7.66 9.32
CA GLY A 30 0.35 -8.73 9.89
C GLY A 30 0.64 -8.46 11.35
N ASN A 31 1.20 -9.46 12.03
CA ASN A 31 1.70 -9.32 13.39
C ASN A 31 3.21 -9.05 13.36
N ASP A 32 3.69 -8.15 14.20
CA ASP A 32 5.12 -7.80 14.29
C ASP A 32 6.00 -8.98 14.73
N ASP A 33 5.42 -9.97 15.40
CA ASP A 33 6.08 -11.18 15.90
C ASP A 33 6.06 -12.35 14.91
N ASN A 34 5.58 -12.13 13.68
CA ASN A 34 5.50 -13.11 12.59
C ASN A 34 4.59 -14.32 12.88
N TYR A 35 3.75 -14.27 13.92
CA TYR A 35 2.72 -15.28 14.12
C TYR A 35 1.60 -15.13 13.07
N PRO A 36 0.91 -16.23 12.72
CA PRO A 36 -0.22 -16.21 11.78
C PRO A 36 -1.26 -15.14 12.12
N THR A 37 -1.72 -14.41 11.11
CA THR A 37 -2.79 -13.42 11.26
C THR A 37 -4.16 -14.10 11.14
N SER A 38 -5.15 -13.61 11.90
CA SER A 38 -6.55 -14.00 11.67
C SER A 38 -7.14 -13.18 10.51
N GLY A 39 -7.40 -13.81 9.37
CA GLY A 39 -8.08 -13.16 8.25
C GLY A 39 -7.63 -13.68 6.89
N SER A 40 -7.87 -12.88 5.86
CA SER A 40 -7.38 -13.14 4.51
C SER A 40 -6.97 -11.83 3.85
N SER A 41 -6.26 -11.92 2.72
CA SER A 41 -5.91 -10.73 1.93
C SER A 41 -7.13 -9.98 1.38
N GLY A 42 -8.33 -10.58 1.43
CA GLY A 42 -9.59 -9.87 1.22
C GLY A 42 -9.88 -8.80 2.29
N THR A 43 -9.40 -9.00 3.52
CA THR A 43 -9.47 -7.99 4.59
C THR A 43 -8.60 -6.79 4.26
N ALA A 44 -7.36 -7.02 3.82
CA ALA A 44 -6.45 -5.96 3.37
C ALA A 44 -7.04 -5.21 2.16
N ALA A 45 -7.64 -5.92 1.20
CA ALA A 45 -8.33 -5.32 0.06
C ALA A 45 -9.53 -4.45 0.48
N SER A 46 -10.30 -4.90 1.47
CA SER A 46 -11.45 -4.17 1.99
C SER A 46 -11.04 -2.89 2.71
N LEU A 47 -9.96 -2.93 3.49
CA LEU A 47 -9.39 -1.74 4.13
C LEU A 47 -8.85 -0.76 3.08
N TRP A 48 -8.09 -1.27 2.10
CA TRP A 48 -7.60 -0.47 0.98
C TRP A 48 -8.75 0.24 0.26
N HIS A 49 -9.85 -0.47 -0.01
CA HIS A 49 -11.03 0.12 -0.67
C HIS A 49 -11.60 1.29 0.13
N ARG A 50 -11.77 1.14 1.44
CA ARG A 50 -12.27 2.21 2.33
C ARG A 50 -11.35 3.42 2.33
N VAL A 51 -10.04 3.20 2.47
CA VAL A 51 -9.05 4.29 2.44
C VAL A 51 -9.09 5.02 1.10
N MET A 52 -9.14 4.28 -0.02
CA MET A 52 -9.19 4.88 -1.34
C MET A 52 -10.50 5.60 -1.62
N GLN A 53 -11.63 5.16 -1.06
CA GLN A 53 -12.89 5.92 -1.15
C GLN A 53 -12.75 7.32 -0.55
N GLU A 54 -12.12 7.44 0.62
CA GLU A 54 -11.89 8.73 1.27
C GLU A 54 -10.87 9.58 0.50
N ILE A 55 -9.72 9.01 0.13
CA ILE A 55 -8.65 9.76 -0.56
C ILE A 55 -9.09 10.25 -1.93
N THR A 56 -9.95 9.49 -2.62
CA THR A 56 -10.38 9.81 -3.98
C THR A 56 -11.69 10.58 -4.06
N ALA A 57 -12.33 10.91 -2.93
CA ALA A 57 -13.66 11.52 -2.89
C ALA A 57 -13.77 12.81 -3.72
N ASP A 58 -12.74 13.66 -3.68
CA ASP A 58 -12.69 14.94 -4.41
C ASP A 58 -11.80 14.89 -5.67
N MET A 59 -11.36 13.70 -6.08
CA MET A 59 -10.51 13.53 -7.25
C MET A 59 -11.34 13.38 -8.53
N LYS A 60 -10.87 14.00 -9.62
CA LYS A 60 -11.42 13.76 -10.95
C LYS A 60 -11.15 12.30 -11.37
N VAL A 61 -12.18 11.59 -11.83
CA VAL A 61 -12.02 10.25 -12.42
C VAL A 61 -11.21 10.35 -13.71
N GLU A 62 -10.15 9.54 -13.81
CA GLU A 62 -9.31 9.41 -14.99
C GLU A 62 -9.37 7.97 -15.51
N GLU A 63 -9.24 7.84 -16.83
CA GLU A 63 -9.15 6.54 -17.51
C GLU A 63 -7.69 6.06 -17.54
N PHE A 64 -7.51 4.74 -17.52
CA PHE A 64 -6.17 4.19 -17.73
C PHE A 64 -5.69 4.49 -19.15
N PRO A 65 -4.38 4.76 -19.34
CA PRO A 65 -3.84 4.93 -20.67
C PRO A 65 -4.03 3.65 -21.48
N SER A 66 -4.26 3.81 -22.77
CA SER A 66 -4.32 2.69 -23.71
C SER A 66 -3.04 1.86 -23.61
N LEU A 67 -3.18 0.54 -23.67
CA LEU A 67 -2.03 -0.36 -23.65
C LEU A 67 -1.06 0.00 -24.80
N PRO A 68 0.25 0.00 -24.55
CA PRO A 68 1.23 0.20 -25.60
C PRO A 68 1.14 -0.95 -26.61
N ASP A 69 1.33 -0.66 -27.90
CA ASP A 69 1.42 -1.71 -28.91
C ASP A 69 2.67 -2.57 -28.64
N LEU A 70 2.44 -3.84 -28.33
CA LEU A 70 3.51 -4.80 -28.04
C LEU A 70 3.94 -5.57 -29.31
N ASN A 71 3.17 -5.51 -30.40
CA ASN A 71 3.45 -6.28 -31.62
C ASN A 71 4.73 -5.82 -32.33
N SER A 72 5.13 -4.56 -32.11
CA SER A 72 6.36 -3.97 -32.64
C SER A 72 7.59 -4.20 -31.75
N ARG A 73 7.43 -4.77 -30.54
CA ARG A 73 8.57 -5.05 -29.66
C ARG A 73 9.27 -6.34 -30.07
N LYS A 74 10.56 -6.23 -30.41
CA LYS A 74 11.42 -7.41 -30.58
C LYS A 74 11.70 -8.02 -29.20
N GLY A 75 11.29 -9.27 -28.98
CA GLY A 75 11.62 -10.00 -27.76
C GLY A 75 13.13 -10.02 -27.52
N SER A 76 13.58 -9.51 -26.38
CA SER A 76 15.00 -9.44 -25.99
C SER A 76 15.44 -10.61 -25.12
N ILE A 77 14.49 -11.35 -24.54
CA ILE A 77 14.76 -12.50 -23.69
C ILE A 77 15.00 -13.70 -24.60
N LYS A 78 16.25 -14.13 -24.72
CA LYS A 78 16.59 -15.45 -25.22
C LYS A 78 16.56 -16.39 -24.02
N ALA A 79 15.61 -17.31 -23.98
CA ALA A 79 15.67 -18.41 -23.03
C ALA A 79 16.87 -19.28 -23.42
N GLU A 80 17.94 -19.25 -22.63
CA GLU A 80 19.03 -20.20 -22.77
C GLU A 80 18.69 -21.43 -21.90
N PRO A 81 18.75 -22.65 -22.45
CA PRO A 81 18.60 -23.85 -21.65
C PRO A 81 19.73 -23.90 -20.61
N ILE A 82 19.39 -23.82 -19.34
CA ILE A 82 20.35 -24.08 -18.27
C ILE A 82 20.62 -25.59 -18.33
N GLN A 83 21.85 -25.97 -18.67
CA GLN A 83 22.26 -27.38 -18.60
C GLN A 83 22.30 -27.78 -17.12
N PRO A 84 21.53 -28.79 -16.69
CA PRO A 84 21.66 -29.31 -15.34
C PRO A 84 23.10 -29.77 -15.11
N GLY A 85 23.72 -29.32 -14.02
CA GLY A 85 25.03 -29.83 -13.61
C GLY A 85 24.99 -31.34 -13.43
N SER A 86 26.09 -32.02 -13.73
CA SER A 86 26.25 -33.47 -13.56
C SER A 86 25.79 -33.92 -12.17
N LEU A 87 24.89 -34.90 -12.13
CA LEU A 87 24.47 -35.56 -10.89
C LEU A 87 25.71 -36.00 -10.10
N ILE A 88 25.86 -35.51 -8.88
CA ILE A 88 26.73 -36.16 -7.90
C ILE A 88 25.97 -37.42 -7.45
N GLU A 89 26.39 -38.57 -7.99
CA GLU A 89 25.92 -39.90 -7.60
C GLU A 89 26.18 -40.09 -6.10
N GLY A 90 25.11 -40.11 -5.28
CA GLY A 90 25.25 -40.23 -3.83
C GLY A 90 24.09 -39.72 -2.97
N ARG A 91 23.05 -39.10 -3.55
CA ARG A 91 21.84 -38.78 -2.77
C ARG A 91 20.98 -40.06 -2.61
N PRO A 92 20.78 -40.58 -1.39
CA PRO A 92 19.89 -41.72 -1.19
C PRO A 92 18.43 -41.31 -1.50
N GLU A 93 17.74 -42.17 -2.25
CA GLU A 93 16.31 -42.09 -2.54
C GLU A 93 15.49 -41.98 -1.22
N PRO A 94 14.52 -41.06 -1.10
CA PRO A 94 13.60 -41.05 0.04
C PRO A 94 12.67 -42.27 -0.01
N PRO A 95 12.28 -42.83 1.16
CA PRO A 95 11.49 -44.06 1.20
C PRO A 95 10.07 -43.84 0.65
N LYS A 96 9.63 -44.77 -0.20
CA LYS A 96 8.27 -44.82 -0.76
C LYS A 96 7.26 -45.10 0.37
N GLN A 97 6.34 -44.16 0.62
CA GLN A 97 5.17 -44.40 1.47
C GLN A 97 4.07 -45.08 0.64
N GLU A 98 3.74 -46.32 0.98
CA GLU A 98 2.57 -47.03 0.46
C GLU A 98 1.30 -46.46 1.09
N TYR A 99 0.39 -45.94 0.27
CA TYR A 99 -0.95 -45.53 0.68
C TYR A 99 -1.92 -46.69 0.43
N SER A 100 -2.29 -47.42 1.47
CA SER A 100 -3.32 -48.47 1.40
C SER A 100 -4.69 -47.85 1.65
N GLY A 101 -5.45 -47.64 0.57
CA GLY A 101 -6.85 -47.25 0.63
C GLY A 101 -7.76 -48.47 0.42
N SER A 102 -8.34 -48.99 1.50
CA SER A 102 -9.45 -49.95 1.47
C SER A 102 -10.79 -49.23 1.42
N GLY A 103 -11.70 -49.62 0.54
CA GLY A 103 -13.10 -49.13 0.54
C GLY A 103 -13.97 -49.82 -0.51
N GLN A 104 -14.94 -50.62 -0.02
CA GLN A 104 -15.95 -51.44 -0.71
C GLN A 104 -16.85 -50.67 -1.69
N ASP A 105 -17.39 -51.31 -2.74
CA ASP A 105 -18.71 -51.97 -2.78
C ASP A 105 -19.05 -52.46 -4.21
N SER A 106 -19.97 -53.41 -4.24
CA SER A 106 -20.39 -54.41 -5.20
C SER A 106 -21.34 -53.95 -6.33
N GLY A 107 -21.34 -54.69 -7.44
CA GLY A 107 -22.46 -54.67 -8.40
C GLY A 107 -22.17 -55.24 -9.79
N GLY A 108 -22.63 -56.47 -10.05
CA GLY A 108 -23.17 -56.89 -11.36
C GLY A 108 -22.21 -57.47 -12.40
N TYR A 109 -22.30 -58.78 -12.64
CA TYR A 109 -21.65 -59.48 -13.75
C TYR A 109 -22.31 -59.15 -15.10
N TYR A 110 -21.52 -58.69 -16.05
CA TYR A 110 -21.66 -59.04 -17.47
C TYR A 110 -20.25 -59.36 -17.98
N GLU A 111 -20.06 -60.55 -18.52
CA GLU A 111 -18.81 -60.98 -19.16
C GLU A 111 -18.94 -60.72 -20.68
N PRO A 112 -18.38 -59.63 -21.22
CA PRO A 112 -18.26 -59.47 -22.66
C PRO A 112 -17.10 -60.32 -23.20
N GLU A 113 -17.27 -60.90 -24.39
CA GLU A 113 -16.25 -61.72 -25.07
C GLU A 113 -14.90 -60.98 -25.19
N PRO A 114 -13.76 -61.69 -25.12
CA PRO A 114 -12.45 -61.04 -25.10
C PRO A 114 -12.19 -60.29 -26.41
N GLU A 115 -12.02 -58.97 -26.31
CA GLU A 115 -11.48 -58.16 -27.39
C GLU A 115 -10.04 -58.59 -27.72
N PRO A 116 -9.61 -58.51 -28.99
CA PRO A 116 -8.25 -58.86 -29.36
C PRO A 116 -7.25 -58.01 -28.56
N TYR A 117 -6.39 -58.68 -27.79
CA TYR A 117 -5.34 -58.03 -27.02
C TYR A 117 -4.32 -57.40 -27.98
N TYR A 118 -4.35 -56.07 -28.08
CA TYR A 118 -3.25 -55.31 -28.64
C TYR A 118 -2.29 -55.00 -27.51
N GLU A 119 -1.05 -55.45 -27.65
CA GLU A 119 0.02 -55.06 -26.74
C GLU A 119 0.26 -53.55 -26.92
N PRO A 120 0.07 -52.73 -25.87
CA PRO A 120 0.18 -51.28 -26.01
C PRO A 120 1.63 -50.91 -26.31
N GLU A 121 1.83 -50.02 -27.29
CA GLU A 121 3.15 -49.43 -27.52
C GLU A 121 3.59 -48.70 -26.24
N PRO A 122 4.87 -48.84 -25.83
CA PRO A 122 5.35 -48.23 -24.60
C PRO A 122 5.17 -46.71 -24.66
N GLU A 123 4.45 -46.15 -23.68
CA GLU A 123 4.28 -44.71 -23.61
C GLU A 123 5.64 -44.02 -23.48
N PRO A 124 5.87 -42.89 -24.19
CA PRO A 124 7.11 -42.15 -24.06
C PRO A 124 7.24 -41.67 -22.62
N TYR A 125 8.23 -42.20 -21.90
CA TYR A 125 8.56 -41.75 -20.57
C TYR A 125 9.15 -40.34 -20.64
N TYR A 126 8.41 -39.36 -20.14
CA TYR A 126 8.90 -38.00 -19.94
C TYR A 126 9.52 -37.92 -18.54
N GLU A 127 10.81 -37.64 -18.47
CA GLU A 127 11.44 -37.29 -17.19
C GLU A 127 10.77 -36.01 -16.64
N PRO A 128 10.38 -36.00 -15.35
CA PRO A 128 9.81 -34.80 -14.74
C PRO A 128 10.85 -33.68 -14.77
N ALA A 129 10.42 -32.47 -15.16
CA ALA A 129 11.30 -31.32 -15.15
C ALA A 129 11.86 -31.11 -13.73
N PRO A 130 13.18 -30.86 -13.58
CA PRO A 130 13.77 -30.64 -12.26
C PRO A 130 13.09 -29.45 -11.60
N GLU A 131 12.75 -29.59 -10.31
CA GLU A 131 12.20 -28.48 -9.54
C GLU A 131 13.19 -27.31 -9.53
N PRO A 132 12.73 -26.06 -9.72
CA PRO A 132 13.60 -24.90 -9.68
C PRO A 132 14.23 -24.80 -8.29
N TYR A 133 15.55 -24.93 -8.22
CA TYR A 133 16.29 -24.63 -7.00
C TYR A 133 16.31 -23.11 -6.81
N TYR A 134 15.55 -22.63 -5.82
CA TYR A 134 15.64 -21.26 -5.37
C TYR A 134 16.87 -21.13 -4.46
N GLU A 135 17.86 -20.35 -4.89
CA GLU A 135 18.88 -19.88 -3.97
C GLU A 135 18.19 -19.05 -2.88
N PRO A 136 18.50 -19.28 -1.59
CA PRO A 136 17.97 -18.43 -0.52
C PRO A 136 18.39 -16.99 -0.80
N ALA A 137 17.43 -16.08 -0.80
CA ALA A 137 17.72 -14.65 -0.95
C ALA A 137 18.79 -14.26 0.08
N PRO A 138 19.80 -13.45 -0.29
CA PRO A 138 20.79 -12.99 0.67
C PRO A 138 20.05 -12.35 1.84
N GLU A 139 20.41 -12.74 3.06
CA GLU A 139 19.84 -12.12 4.25
C GLU A 139 20.01 -10.61 4.13
N ALA A 140 18.88 -9.89 4.14
CA ALA A 140 18.91 -8.45 4.14
C ALA A 140 19.65 -8.02 5.41
N SER A 141 20.90 -7.58 5.27
CA SER A 141 21.58 -6.87 6.33
C SER A 141 20.86 -5.53 6.49
N TYR A 142 19.80 -5.53 7.28
CA TYR A 142 19.13 -4.31 7.69
C TYR A 142 20.14 -3.51 8.51
N ALA A 143 20.67 -2.46 7.89
CA ALA A 143 21.15 -1.35 8.70
C ALA A 143 19.96 -0.90 9.55
N PRO A 144 20.13 -0.68 10.87
CA PRO A 144 19.05 -0.15 11.68
C PRO A 144 18.53 1.13 11.00
N ALA A 145 17.20 1.22 10.86
CA ALA A 145 16.58 2.42 10.34
C ALA A 145 17.13 3.63 11.14
N PRO A 146 17.54 4.72 10.48
CA PRO A 146 17.94 5.91 11.21
C PRO A 146 16.79 6.31 12.14
N GLU A 147 17.12 6.55 13.41
CA GLU A 147 16.18 7.08 14.39
C GLU A 147 15.42 8.26 13.76
N PRO A 148 14.08 8.28 13.83
CA PRO A 148 13.32 9.40 13.30
C PRO A 148 13.81 10.68 13.98
N TYR A 149 14.39 11.58 13.18
CA TYR A 149 14.73 12.91 13.65
C TYR A 149 13.43 13.66 13.91
N ASN A 150 12.94 13.58 15.15
CA ASN A 150 11.85 14.41 15.62
C ASN A 150 12.42 15.80 15.85
N GLU A 151 12.33 16.64 14.82
CA GLU A 151 12.56 18.06 14.99
C GLU A 151 11.53 18.56 16.04
N PRO A 152 11.97 19.16 17.16
CA PRO A 152 11.05 19.65 18.17
C PRO A 152 10.11 20.66 17.51
N ALA A 153 8.80 20.54 17.79
CA ALA A 153 7.83 21.48 17.28
C ALA A 153 8.29 22.91 17.61
N PRO A 154 8.25 23.86 16.66
CA PRO A 154 8.62 25.23 16.94
C PRO A 154 7.76 25.74 18.08
N GLU A 155 8.40 26.34 19.09
CA GLU A 155 7.71 26.99 20.19
C GLU A 155 6.65 27.94 19.60
N PRO A 156 5.40 27.91 20.11
CA PRO A 156 4.37 28.82 19.63
C PRO A 156 4.87 30.25 19.84
N TYR A 157 5.12 30.95 18.74
CA TYR A 157 5.44 32.36 18.78
C TYR A 157 4.18 33.11 19.21
N ASN A 158 4.07 33.37 20.51
CA ASN A 158 3.08 34.27 21.05
C ASN A 158 3.51 35.70 20.68
N GLU A 159 2.94 36.24 19.61
CA GLU A 159 3.03 37.69 19.37
C GLU A 159 2.53 38.41 20.63
N PRO A 160 3.33 39.32 21.22
CA PRO A 160 2.85 40.13 22.32
C PRO A 160 1.60 40.89 21.86
N ALA A 161 0.54 40.85 22.67
CA ALA A 161 -0.69 41.57 22.37
C ALA A 161 -0.34 43.03 22.03
N PRO A 162 -0.92 43.60 20.95
CA PRO A 162 -0.65 45.00 20.60
C PRO A 162 -1.02 45.88 21.80
N GLU A 163 -0.16 46.85 22.12
CA GLU A 163 -0.48 47.80 23.18
C GLU A 163 -1.80 48.52 22.85
N PRO A 164 -2.69 48.73 23.83
CA PRO A 164 -3.93 49.42 23.59
C PRO A 164 -3.64 50.83 23.06
N TYR A 165 -4.08 51.10 21.84
CA TYR A 165 -4.02 52.43 21.27
C TYR A 165 -5.04 53.32 21.99
N TYR A 166 -4.57 54.24 22.81
CA TYR A 166 -5.40 55.30 23.38
C TYR A 166 -5.54 56.42 22.36
N GLU A 167 -6.76 56.61 21.85
CA GLU A 167 -7.08 57.78 21.04
C GLU A 167 -6.95 59.03 21.93
N PRO A 168 -6.26 60.09 21.48
CA PRO A 168 -6.11 61.30 22.29
C PRO A 168 -7.48 61.94 22.54
N GLU A 169 -7.70 62.40 23.77
CA GLU A 169 -8.91 63.15 24.13
C GLU A 169 -9.11 64.33 23.16
N PRO A 170 -10.35 64.59 22.69
CA PRO A 170 -10.63 65.70 21.80
C PRO A 170 -10.22 67.02 22.46
N TYR A 171 -9.34 67.76 21.80
CA TYR A 171 -8.95 69.09 22.26
C TYR A 171 -10.12 70.05 22.05
N TYR A 172 -10.73 70.51 23.14
CA TYR A 172 -11.71 71.59 23.12
C TYR A 172 -10.97 72.94 23.17
N ASP A 173 -11.26 73.81 22.20
CA ASP A 173 -10.79 75.19 22.28
C ASP A 173 -11.37 75.87 23.53
N PRO A 174 -10.53 76.63 24.28
CA PRO A 174 -11.02 77.37 25.43
C PRO A 174 -12.10 78.37 24.98
N ALA A 175 -13.17 78.48 25.76
CA ALA A 175 -14.25 79.44 25.50
C ALA A 175 -13.66 80.86 25.31
N PRO A 176 -14.15 81.64 24.33
CA PRO A 176 -13.66 83.00 24.11
C PRO A 176 -13.83 83.84 25.38
N ALA A 177 -12.83 84.68 25.68
CA ALA A 177 -12.86 85.55 26.85
C ALA A 177 -14.12 86.43 26.84
N PRO A 178 -14.76 86.68 28.00
CA PRO A 178 -15.93 87.54 28.07
C PRO A 178 -15.59 88.95 27.54
N VAL A 179 -16.46 89.48 26.68
CA VAL A 179 -16.33 90.84 26.15
C VAL A 179 -16.37 91.82 27.32
N ALA A 180 -15.38 92.71 27.42
CA ALA A 180 -15.32 93.71 28.48
C ALA A 180 -16.57 94.62 28.44
N PRO A 181 -17.13 95.01 29.59
CA PRO A 181 -18.26 95.92 29.62
C PRO A 181 -17.88 97.29 29.02
N PRO A 182 -18.83 98.01 28.41
CA PRO A 182 -18.56 99.33 27.85
C PRO A 182 -18.11 100.31 28.95
N PRO A 183 -17.24 101.29 28.62
CA PRO A 183 -16.80 102.29 29.59
C PRO A 183 -17.99 103.13 30.11
N PRO A 184 -17.93 103.62 31.37
CA PRO A 184 -18.98 104.47 31.90
C PRO A 184 -19.11 105.78 31.12
N PRO A 185 -20.31 106.38 31.05
CA PRO A 185 -20.50 107.66 30.39
C PRO A 185 -19.70 108.77 31.07
N PRO A 186 -19.27 109.81 30.32
CA PRO A 186 -18.53 110.93 30.90
C PRO A 186 -19.39 111.67 31.94
N PRO A 187 -18.77 112.28 32.97
CA PRO A 187 -19.48 113.06 33.97
C PRO A 187 -20.18 114.27 33.33
N LEU A 188 -21.36 114.63 33.85
CA LEU A 188 -22.05 115.85 33.45
C LEU A 188 -21.25 117.10 33.91
N PRO A 189 -21.26 118.20 33.14
CA PRO A 189 -20.59 119.45 33.53
C PRO A 189 -21.22 120.04 34.80
N GLN A 190 -20.41 120.73 35.63
CA GLN A 190 -20.85 121.39 36.87
C GLN A 190 -21.64 122.67 36.63
#